data_AF-A0A7J6UWT5-F1
#
_entry.id   AF-A0A7J6UWT5-F1
#
_cell.length_a   1.000
_cell.length_b   1.000
_cell.length_c   1.000
_cell.angle_alpha   90.00
_cell.angle_beta   90.00
_cell.angle_gamma   90.00
#
_symmetry.space_group_name_H-M   'P 1'
#
loop_
_entity.id
_entity.type
_entity.pdbx_description
1 polymer ?
#
loop_
_entity_poly.entity_id
_entity_poly.type
_entity_poly.pdbx_seq_one_letter_code
_entity_poly.pdbx_strand_id
1 'polypeptide(L)'
;LSEQEDLIVWMRTAALPTFRKLYGKIENNLAANDTITVVIQNNYNTYSFGGKKKLVLSTTSWIGGKNDFLGIAYLTVGGLCLFIALSFIIVYIVKPRPLGDPSFLSWNRNPAGHFN
;
A
#
# COMPACT_ATOMS: atom_id res chain seq x y z
N LEU A 1 7.51 33.03 12.73
CA LEU A 1 7.18 31.59 12.69
C LEU A 1 7.11 31.05 11.27
N SER A 2 6.58 31.79 10.28
CA SER A 2 6.55 31.35 8.87
C SER A 2 7.94 31.07 8.27
N GLU A 3 8.98 31.74 8.74
CA GLU A 3 10.35 31.58 8.21
C GLU A 3 11.14 30.40 8.83
N GLN A 4 10.59 29.73 9.85
CA GLN A 4 11.26 28.61 10.53
C GLN A 4 10.73 27.27 10.02
N GLU A 5 10.99 26.96 8.75
CA GLU A 5 10.50 25.74 8.09
C GLU A 5 10.90 24.46 8.83
N ASP A 6 12.15 24.38 9.30
CA ASP A 6 12.67 23.21 10.04
C ASP A 6 11.89 22.96 11.34
N LEU A 7 11.54 24.03 12.06
CA LEU A 7 10.75 23.93 13.29
C LEU A 7 9.34 23.42 12.96
N ILE A 8 8.73 23.94 11.89
CA ILE A 8 7.40 23.50 11.43
C ILE A 8 7.42 22.01 11.09
N VAL A 9 8.46 21.55 10.38
CA VAL A 9 8.65 20.14 10.05
C VAL A 9 8.80 19.29 11.31
N TRP A 10 9.51 19.78 12.33
CA TRP A 10 9.70 19.10 13.60
C TRP A 10 8.41 18.99 14.41
N MET A 11 7.63 20.08 14.49
CA MET A 11 6.39 20.16 15.26
C MET A 11 5.30 19.20 14.74
N ARG A 12 5.33 18.81 13.46
CA ARG A 12 4.43 17.77 12.94
C ARG A 12 4.79 16.42 13.55
N THR A 13 4.08 15.91 14.54
CA THR A 13 4.42 14.61 15.15
C THR A 13 4.36 13.47 14.14
N ALA A 14 5.29 12.51 14.26
CA ALA A 14 5.29 11.30 13.43
C ALA A 14 4.40 10.23 14.06
N ALA A 15 3.72 9.44 13.24
CA ALA A 15 2.85 8.35 13.71
C ALA A 15 3.63 7.10 14.14
N LEU A 16 4.87 6.92 13.68
CA LEU A 16 5.71 5.75 13.94
C LEU A 16 7.05 6.16 14.58
N PRO A 17 7.70 5.28 15.36
CA PRO A 17 9.01 5.53 15.97
C PRO A 17 10.13 5.68 14.95
N THR A 18 10.00 5.04 13.78
CA THR A 18 10.87 5.21 12.63
C THR A 18 10.22 6.18 11.65
N PHE A 19 10.77 7.38 11.58
CA PHE A 19 10.22 8.45 10.74
C PHE A 19 11.30 9.18 9.97
N ARG A 20 10.87 9.89 8.92
CA ARG A 20 11.72 10.77 8.12
C ARG A 20 11.19 12.19 8.22
N LYS A 21 12.09 13.15 8.30
CA LYS A 21 11.80 14.58 8.26
C LYS A 21 12.56 15.19 7.10
N LEU A 22 11.89 16.08 6.38
CA LEU A 22 12.53 16.83 5.31
C LEU A 22 13.50 17.82 5.95
N TYR A 23 14.77 17.78 5.55
CA TYR A 23 15.78 18.76 5.96
C TYR A 23 16.04 19.79 4.85
N GLY A 24 15.85 19.40 3.59
CA GLY A 24 16.02 20.28 2.44
C GLY A 24 15.72 19.55 1.14
N LYS A 25 15.57 20.33 0.07
CA LYS A 25 15.33 19.85 -1.29
C LYS A 25 16.36 20.48 -2.23
N ILE A 26 16.89 19.67 -3.14
CA ILE A 26 17.74 20.13 -4.23
C ILE A 26 16.80 20.34 -5.42
N GLU A 27 16.61 21.58 -5.84
CA GLU A 27 15.74 21.93 -6.98
C GLU A 27 16.43 21.76 -8.34
N ASN A 28 17.77 21.67 -8.34
CA ASN A 28 18.56 21.51 -9.56
C ASN A 28 18.68 20.03 -9.94
N ASN A 29 18.73 19.76 -11.24
CA ASN A 29 19.01 18.42 -11.75
C ASN A 29 20.48 18.07 -11.48
N LEU A 30 20.69 16.92 -10.85
CA LEU A 30 22.01 16.34 -10.62
C LEU A 30 22.33 15.38 -11.76
N ALA A 31 23.54 15.46 -12.31
CA ALA A 31 24.02 14.51 -13.30
C ALA A 31 24.53 13.22 -12.63
N ALA A 32 24.62 12.15 -13.42
CA ALA A 32 25.26 10.93 -12.95
C ALA A 32 26.74 11.21 -12.63
N ASN A 33 27.20 10.74 -11.47
CA ASN A 33 28.54 10.96 -10.90
C ASN A 33 28.81 12.34 -10.29
N ASP A 34 27.79 13.19 -10.11
CA ASP A 34 27.95 14.39 -9.31
C ASP A 34 28.27 14.04 -7.85
N THR A 35 29.31 14.66 -7.31
CA THR A 35 29.74 14.43 -5.93
C THR A 35 29.11 15.47 -5.00
N ILE A 36 28.28 15.00 -4.07
CA ILE A 36 27.63 15.84 -3.06
C ILE A 36 28.33 15.62 -1.73
N THR A 37 28.88 16.68 -1.15
CA THR A 37 29.48 16.65 0.19
C THR A 37 28.49 17.20 1.20
N VAL A 38 28.12 16.39 2.19
CA VAL A 38 27.25 16.82 3.30
C VAL A 38 28.05 16.84 4.59
N VAL A 39 28.18 18.01 5.20
CA VAL A 39 28.82 18.18 6.52
C VAL A 39 27.73 18.23 7.58
N ILE A 40 27.77 17.30 8.53
CA ILE A 40 26.77 17.18 9.59
C ILE A 40 27.42 17.44 10.94
N GLN A 41 26.89 18.40 11.70
CA GLN A 41 27.24 18.61 13.09
C GLN A 41 26.29 17.85 14.00
N ASN A 42 26.82 17.02 14.88
CA ASN A 42 26.02 16.21 15.78
C ASN A 42 25.67 16.95 17.09
N ASN A 43 24.61 17.77 17.05
CA ASN A 43 24.12 18.50 18.23
C ASN A 43 23.03 17.75 19.01
N TYR A 44 22.51 16.63 18.49
CA TYR A 44 21.43 15.86 19.11
C TYR A 44 21.88 14.42 19.41
N ASN A 45 22.28 14.17 20.65
CA ASN A 45 22.82 12.87 21.06
C ASN A 45 21.72 11.85 21.31
N THR A 46 21.73 10.76 20.53
CA THR A 46 20.74 9.67 20.60
C THR A 46 21.22 8.48 21.42
N TYR A 47 22.44 8.53 21.96
CA TYR A 47 23.11 7.40 22.60
C TYR A 47 22.42 6.95 23.89
N SER A 48 21.89 7.88 24.68
CA SER A 48 21.24 7.59 25.97
C SER A 48 19.96 6.76 25.85
N PHE A 49 19.28 6.83 24.71
CA PHE A 49 18.04 6.10 24.44
C PHE A 49 18.18 5.10 23.28
N GLY A 50 19.41 4.79 22.85
CA GLY A 50 19.68 3.81 21.80
C GLY A 50 19.15 4.18 20.40
N GLY A 51 18.85 5.46 20.16
CA GLY A 51 18.30 5.93 18.90
C GLY A 51 19.33 5.92 17.76
N LYS A 52 18.87 5.59 16.55
CA LYS A 52 19.67 5.64 15.32
C LYS A 52 19.22 6.81 14.45
N LYS A 53 20.18 7.52 13.87
CA LYS A 53 19.98 8.68 13.00
C LYS A 53 20.74 8.46 11.70
N LYS A 54 20.12 8.81 10.57
CA LYS A 54 20.62 8.59 9.22
C LYS A 54 20.19 9.75 8.34
N LEU A 55 21.09 10.21 7.47
CA LEU A 55 20.72 11.06 6.34
C LEU A 55 20.32 10.17 5.17
N VAL A 56 19.22 10.49 4.50
CA VAL A 56 18.75 9.76 3.32
C VAL A 56 18.53 10.76 2.21
N LEU A 57 19.27 10.60 1.11
CA LEU A 57 19.00 11.30 -0.14
C LEU A 57 18.05 10.45 -0.98
N SER A 58 16.93 11.02 -1.40
CA SER A 58 15.93 10.31 -2.20
C SER A 58 15.23 11.25 -3.15
N THR A 59 14.90 10.75 -4.33
CA THR A 59 14.01 11.42 -5.28
C THR A 59 12.55 11.06 -4.98
N THR A 60 11.66 12.04 -5.11
CA THR A 60 10.21 11.83 -4.98
C THR A 60 9.62 11.62 -6.36
N SER A 61 8.92 10.50 -6.54
CA SER A 61 8.06 10.28 -7.70
C SER A 61 6.65 10.81 -7.43
N TRP A 62 5.76 10.76 -8.43
CA TRP A 62 4.35 11.15 -8.28
C TRP A 62 3.64 10.45 -7.12
N ILE A 63 3.98 9.20 -6.84
CA ILE A 63 3.40 8.37 -5.76
C ILE A 63 4.14 8.57 -4.42
N GLY A 64 5.13 9.46 -4.38
CA GLY A 64 5.99 9.73 -3.24
C GLY A 64 7.36 9.03 -3.35
N GLY A 65 7.92 8.64 -2.20
CA GLY A 65 9.17 7.91 -2.15
C GLY A 65 9.03 6.45 -2.64
N LYS A 66 10.16 5.76 -2.79
CA LYS A 66 10.17 4.34 -3.15
C LYS A 66 9.36 3.52 -2.12
N ASN A 67 8.26 2.92 -2.57
CA ASN A 67 7.42 2.03 -1.78
C ASN A 67 6.79 0.94 -2.64
N ASP A 68 7.35 -0.27 -2.56
CA ASP A 68 6.89 -1.41 -3.36
C ASP A 68 5.60 -2.04 -2.81
N PHE A 69 5.22 -1.70 -1.57
CA PHE A 69 4.02 -2.25 -0.91
C PHE A 69 2.74 -2.02 -1.71
N LEU A 70 2.56 -0.79 -2.22
CA LEU A 70 1.34 -0.42 -2.93
C LEU A 70 1.21 -1.21 -4.24
N GLY A 71 2.31 -1.36 -4.99
CA GLY A 71 2.33 -2.15 -6.22
C GLY A 71 2.02 -3.63 -5.96
N ILE A 72 2.63 -4.22 -4.93
CA ILE A 72 2.35 -5.60 -4.52
C ILE A 72 0.89 -5.76 -4.11
N ALA A 73 0.34 -4.83 -3.32
CA ALA A 73 -1.06 -4.88 -2.88
C ALA A 73 -2.05 -4.86 -4.06
N TYR A 74 -1.82 -4.02 -5.07
CA TYR A 74 -2.66 -4.00 -6.25
C TYR A 74 -2.54 -5.28 -7.09
N LEU A 75 -1.33 -5.82 -7.24
CA LEU A 75 -1.11 -7.08 -7.98
C LEU A 75 -1.76 -8.27 -7.28
N THR A 76 -1.69 -8.35 -5.95
CA THR A 76 -2.30 -9.46 -5.19
C THR A 76 -3.82 -9.41 -5.24
N VAL A 77 -4.42 -8.22 -5.02
CA VAL A 77 -5.88 -8.04 -5.10
C VAL A 77 -6.39 -8.28 -6.51
N GLY A 78 -5.69 -7.75 -7.53
CA GLY A 78 -6.02 -7.98 -8.93
C GLY A 78 -5.93 -9.46 -9.31
N GLY A 79 -4.87 -10.15 -8.89
CA GLY A 79 -4.69 -11.58 -9.12
C GLY A 79 -5.77 -12.42 -8.45
N LEU A 80 -6.15 -12.09 -7.21
CA LEU A 80 -7.25 -12.76 -6.50
C LEU A 80 -8.59 -12.57 -7.21
N CYS A 81 -8.88 -11.35 -7.66
CA CYS A 81 -10.11 -11.04 -8.40
C CYS A 81 -10.18 -11.82 -9.71
N LEU A 82 -9.09 -11.87 -10.48
CA LEU A 82 -9.01 -12.65 -11.73
C LEU A 82 -9.20 -14.14 -11.48
N PHE A 83 -8.59 -14.69 -10.43
CA PHE A 83 -8.76 -16.09 -10.06
C PHE A 83 -10.22 -16.41 -9.73
N ILE A 84 -10.88 -15.57 -8.94
CA ILE A 84 -12.30 -15.74 -8.59
C ILE A 84 -13.17 -15.64 -9.85
N ALA A 85 -12.93 -14.66 -10.72
CA ALA A 85 -13.67 -14.49 -11.97
C ALA A 85 -13.56 -15.72 -12.88
N LEU A 86 -12.35 -16.25 -13.06
CA LEU A 86 -12.12 -17.49 -13.82
C LEU A 86 -12.84 -18.68 -13.17
N SER A 87 -12.80 -18.80 -11.84
CA SER A 87 -13.51 -19.87 -11.14
C SER A 87 -15.02 -19.83 -11.41
N PHE A 88 -15.63 -18.64 -11.39
CA PHE A 88 -17.05 -18.47 -11.67
C PHE A 88 -17.39 -18.77 -13.13
N ILE A 89 -16.54 -18.37 -14.08
CA ILE A 89 -16.71 -18.71 -15.50
C ILE A 89 -16.66 -20.23 -15.70
N ILE A 90 -15.70 -20.92 -15.08
CA ILE A 90 -15.60 -22.38 -15.15
C ILE A 90 -16.86 -23.05 -14.59
N VAL A 91 -17.30 -22.63 -13.40
CA VAL A 91 -18.52 -23.18 -12.77
C VAL A 91 -19.76 -22.92 -13.63
N TYR A 92 -19.87 -21.72 -14.22
CA TYR A 92 -20.97 -21.34 -15.10
C TYR A 92 -21.05 -22.23 -16.35
N ILE A 93 -19.90 -22.57 -16.94
CA ILE A 93 -19.84 -23.44 -18.13
C ILE A 93 -20.08 -24.91 -17.77
N VAL A 94 -19.53 -25.41 -16.68
CA VAL A 94 -19.61 -26.84 -16.29
C VAL A 94 -20.97 -27.19 -15.67
N LYS A 95 -21.57 -26.27 -14.91
CA LYS A 95 -22.87 -26.46 -14.23
C LYS A 95 -23.78 -25.27 -14.56
N PRO A 96 -24.19 -25.09 -15.83
CA PRO A 96 -25.07 -23.99 -16.21
C PRO A 96 -26.39 -24.17 -15.46
N ARG A 97 -26.69 -23.24 -14.54
CA ARG A 97 -27.98 -23.21 -13.85
C ARG A 97 -28.91 -22.26 -14.62
N PRO A 98 -30.09 -22.74 -15.05
CA PRO A 98 -31.09 -21.86 -15.63
C PRO A 98 -31.51 -20.78 -14.61
N LEU A 99 -31.53 -19.52 -15.07
CA LEU A 99 -31.92 -18.39 -14.26
C LEU A 99 -33.43 -18.47 -13.98
N GLY A 100 -33.83 -18.45 -12.70
CA GLY A 100 -35.24 -18.37 -12.31
C GLY A 100 -36.02 -19.69 -12.42
N ASP A 101 -35.34 -20.84 -12.45
CA ASP A 101 -36.02 -22.14 -12.49
C ASP A 101 -36.76 -22.45 -11.16
N PRO A 102 -38.10 -22.57 -11.18
CA PRO A 102 -38.91 -22.81 -9.98
C PRO A 102 -38.70 -24.21 -9.37
N SER A 103 -38.03 -25.14 -10.07
CA SER A 103 -37.70 -26.46 -9.53
C SER A 103 -36.70 -26.41 -8.35
N PHE A 104 -35.90 -25.34 -8.24
CA PHE A 104 -34.97 -25.13 -7.13
C PHE A 104 -35.60 -24.48 -5.90
N LEU A 105 -36.87 -24.06 -5.97
CA LEU A 105 -37.59 -23.49 -4.84
C LEU A 105 -37.77 -24.58 -3.77
N SER A 106 -37.45 -24.27 -2.52
CA SER A 106 -37.39 -25.26 -1.44
C SER A 106 -38.72 -26.01 -1.24
N TRP A 107 -39.86 -25.35 -1.47
CA TRP A 107 -41.19 -25.94 -1.40
C TRP A 107 -41.56 -26.80 -2.61
N ASN A 108 -40.91 -26.60 -3.76
CA ASN A 108 -41.12 -27.38 -4.98
C ASN A 108 -40.16 -28.60 -5.07
N ARG A 109 -39.16 -28.64 -4.17
CA ARG A 109 -38.10 -29.67 -4.12
C ARG A 109 -38.50 -30.93 -3.35
N ASN A 110 -39.72 -31.00 -2.83
CA ASN A 110 -40.27 -32.21 -2.21
C ASN A 110 -40.66 -33.19 -3.33
N PRO A 111 -40.02 -34.36 -3.46
CA PRO A 111 -40.67 -35.46 -4.17
C PRO A 111 -41.90 -35.80 -3.34
N ALA A 112 -43.06 -35.89 -3.99
CA ALA A 112 -44.24 -36.48 -3.41
C ALA A 112 -43.90 -37.92 -2.96
N GLY A 113 -43.48 -38.03 -1.71
CA GLY A 113 -43.28 -39.28 -1.01
C GLY A 113 -44.59 -39.67 -0.37
N HIS A 114 -45.22 -40.66 -1.00
CA HIS A 114 -46.19 -41.60 -0.44
C HIS A 114 -47.68 -41.24 -0.48
N PHE A 115 -48.35 -41.98 -1.37
CA PHE A 115 -49.78 -42.30 -1.39
C PHE A 115 -50.33 -42.67 -0.01
N ASN A 116 -51.51 -42.13 0.30
CA ASN A 116 -52.71 -42.88 0.70
C ASN A 116 -53.94 -42.14 0.17
#